data_AF-A0A6P7GZL3-F1
#
_entry.id   AF-A0A6P7GZL3-F1
#
_cell.length_a   1.000
_cell.length_b   1.000
_cell.length_c   1.000
_cell.angle_alpha   90.00
_cell.angle_beta   90.00
_cell.angle_gamma   90.00
#
_symmetry.space_group_name_H-M   'P 1'
#
loop_
_entity.id
_entity.type
_entity.pdbx_description
1 polymer ?
#
loop_
_entity_poly.entity_id
_entity_poly.type
_entity_poly.pdbx_seq_one_letter_code
_entity_poly.pdbx_strand_id
1 'polypeptide(L)'
;MGAYGGTGKARHGVTTEEKRDLLALPDDYSLAHTIPASIKDARGLASAFRRKFGRVAELQCQLPAPGKALKLQDASRYLFYLVTKDTVRDQPTYQDVWDALIQLREHVLESDVQKLAIPKLECSQLDWRVIRNMVEEIFQDTEVQVLVCCNPHSYWCGKKTVPCHFYTTGSCKRGSSCRYQHPVPVLTRFQEEPSFKEGAM
;
A
#
# COMPACT_ATOMS: atom_id res chain seq x y z
N MET A 1 -19.48 25.12 7.40
CA MET A 1 -18.83 24.64 6.17
C MET A 1 -17.33 24.77 6.35
N GLY A 2 -16.65 23.69 6.75
CA GLY A 2 -15.19 23.70 7.00
C GLY A 2 -14.44 23.23 5.77
N ALA A 3 -13.47 24.03 5.31
CA ALA A 3 -12.64 23.76 4.14
C ALA A 3 -11.61 22.66 4.43
N TYR A 4 -11.69 21.53 3.73
CA TYR A 4 -10.65 20.50 3.69
C TYR A 4 -9.63 20.81 2.57
N GLY A 5 -8.90 21.91 2.73
CA GLY A 5 -7.78 22.28 1.87
C GLY A 5 -6.47 22.14 2.62
N GLY A 6 -5.91 20.94 2.66
CA GLY A 6 -4.61 20.70 3.27
C GLY A 6 -3.86 19.59 2.53
N THR A 7 -2.78 19.96 1.85
CA THR A 7 -1.84 19.04 1.20
C THR A 7 -1.35 17.99 2.19
N GLY A 8 -1.46 16.70 1.83
CA GLY A 8 -1.25 15.53 2.69
C GLY A 8 0.18 15.35 3.19
N LYS A 9 0.61 16.15 4.16
CA LYS A 9 1.82 15.94 4.96
C LYS A 9 1.50 15.06 6.18
N ALA A 10 2.48 14.24 6.59
CA ALA A 10 2.42 13.50 7.85
C ALA A 10 2.30 14.49 9.03
N ARG A 11 1.53 14.14 10.06
CA ARG A 11 1.39 14.97 11.27
C ARG A 11 2.66 14.90 12.12
N HIS A 12 3.21 13.70 12.28
CA HIS A 12 4.40 13.44 13.11
C HIS A 12 5.69 13.26 12.30
N GLY A 13 5.62 13.32 10.96
CA GLY A 13 6.80 13.12 10.10
C GLY A 13 7.32 11.67 10.02
N VAL A 14 6.72 10.74 10.77
CA VAL A 14 7.09 9.31 10.81
C VAL A 14 6.91 8.62 9.45
N THR A 15 5.89 9.04 8.69
CA THR A 15 5.53 8.41 7.42
C THR A 15 5.95 9.24 6.21
N THR A 16 6.58 8.60 5.23
CA THR A 16 6.84 9.16 3.89
C THR A 16 6.06 8.38 2.85
N GLU A 17 5.41 9.06 1.89
CA GLU A 17 4.69 8.39 0.80
C GLU A 17 5.48 8.46 -0.50
N GLU A 18 5.73 7.31 -1.14
CA GLU A 18 6.45 7.25 -2.42
C GLU A 18 5.77 6.30 -3.42
N LYS A 19 5.88 6.62 -4.72
CA LYS A 19 5.42 5.75 -5.81
C LYS A 19 6.43 4.64 -6.08
N ARG A 20 6.41 3.59 -5.25
CA ARG A 20 7.27 2.42 -5.39
C ARG A 20 6.51 1.12 -5.23
N ASP A 21 7.04 0.06 -5.82
CA ASP A 21 6.57 -1.29 -5.58
C ASP A 21 7.19 -1.84 -4.29
N LEU A 22 6.33 -2.11 -3.31
CA LEU A 22 6.69 -2.69 -2.02
C LEU A 22 7.50 -3.99 -2.17
N LEU A 23 7.14 -4.85 -3.13
CA LEU A 23 7.83 -6.12 -3.34
C LEU A 23 9.18 -5.96 -4.03
N ALA A 24 9.46 -4.81 -4.64
CA ALA A 24 10.72 -4.51 -5.32
C ALA A 24 11.70 -3.76 -4.41
N LEU A 25 11.33 -3.45 -3.16
CA LEU A 25 12.23 -2.79 -2.23
C LEU A 25 13.43 -3.69 -1.86
N PRO A 26 14.60 -3.07 -1.63
CA PRO A 26 15.77 -3.75 -1.11
C PRO A 26 15.52 -4.41 0.25
N ASP A 27 16.42 -5.31 0.62
CA ASP A 27 16.39 -6.11 1.84
C ASP A 27 16.83 -5.35 3.11
N ASP A 28 17.21 -4.07 2.99
CA ASP A 28 17.34 -3.17 4.14
C ASP A 28 15.99 -2.63 4.63
N TYR A 29 14.89 -2.91 3.92
CA TYR A 29 13.52 -2.67 4.38
C TYR A 29 12.86 -3.97 4.84
N SER A 30 12.34 -3.94 6.07
CA SER A 30 11.31 -4.90 6.47
C SER A 30 9.96 -4.50 5.88
N LEU A 31 9.15 -5.49 5.51
CA LEU A 31 7.92 -5.25 4.77
C LEU A 31 6.72 -5.65 5.62
N ALA A 32 5.66 -4.85 5.64
CA ALA A 32 4.39 -5.24 6.23
C ALA A 32 3.25 -5.13 5.22
N HIS A 33 2.27 -6.02 5.31
CA HIS A 33 1.02 -5.90 4.56
C HIS A 33 -0.15 -6.55 5.27
N THR A 34 -1.37 -6.22 4.85
CA THR A 34 -2.58 -6.82 5.41
C THR A 34 -2.97 -8.13 4.70
N ILE A 35 -3.54 -9.06 5.47
CA ILE A 35 -4.06 -10.36 5.02
C ILE A 35 -5.35 -10.73 5.74
N PRO A 36 -6.18 -11.62 5.15
CA PRO A 36 -7.19 -12.37 5.90
C PRO A 36 -6.55 -13.50 6.72
N ALA A 37 -7.24 -13.96 7.76
CA ALA A 37 -6.86 -15.16 8.51
C ALA A 37 -6.91 -16.42 7.64
N SER A 38 -7.81 -16.45 6.65
CA SER A 38 -7.83 -17.46 5.58
C SER A 38 -6.70 -17.24 4.55
N ILE A 39 -5.44 -17.34 5.01
CA ILE A 39 -4.22 -17.02 4.23
C ILE A 39 -4.19 -17.66 2.84
N LYS A 40 -4.70 -18.90 2.73
CA LYS A 40 -4.74 -19.65 1.46
C LYS A 40 -5.65 -19.03 0.41
N ASP A 41 -6.63 -18.23 0.79
CA ASP A 41 -7.58 -17.59 -0.13
C ASP A 41 -7.19 -16.15 -0.47
N ALA A 42 -6.12 -15.63 0.13
CA ALA A 42 -5.70 -14.24 0.01
C ALA A 42 -5.45 -13.84 -1.45
N ARG A 43 -5.89 -12.61 -1.81
CA ARG A 43 -5.85 -12.06 -3.17
C ARG A 43 -5.01 -10.79 -3.25
N GLY A 44 -4.79 -10.27 -4.46
CA GLY A 44 -4.06 -9.02 -4.68
C GLY A 44 -2.62 -9.11 -4.19
N LEU A 45 -2.18 -8.08 -3.45
CA LEU A 45 -0.83 -7.99 -2.88
C LEU A 45 -0.49 -9.20 -2.01
N ALA A 46 -1.42 -9.66 -1.17
CA ALA A 46 -1.18 -10.82 -0.31
C ALA A 46 -0.89 -12.10 -1.09
N SER A 47 -1.55 -12.29 -2.24
CA SER A 47 -1.24 -13.41 -3.14
C SER A 47 0.16 -13.30 -3.75
N ALA A 48 0.63 -12.06 -3.99
CA ALA A 48 1.97 -11.80 -4.54
C ALA A 48 3.05 -12.04 -3.49
N PHE A 49 2.84 -11.59 -2.24
CA PHE A 49 3.70 -11.96 -1.10
C PHE A 49 3.80 -13.47 -0.97
N ARG A 50 2.67 -14.19 -0.99
CA ARG A 50 2.68 -15.65 -0.91
C ARG A 50 3.46 -16.31 -2.05
N ARG A 51 3.32 -15.83 -3.30
CA ARG A 51 4.09 -16.37 -4.43
C ARG A 51 5.60 -16.11 -4.29
N LYS A 52 5.98 -14.97 -3.71
CA LYS A 52 7.38 -14.56 -3.58
C LYS A 52 8.06 -15.20 -2.36
N PHE A 53 7.42 -15.19 -1.21
CA PHE A 53 8.01 -15.55 0.08
C PHE A 53 7.52 -16.89 0.65
N GLY A 54 6.40 -17.43 0.14
CA GLY A 54 5.89 -18.74 0.53
C GLY A 54 5.53 -18.87 2.02
N ARG A 55 5.93 -19.98 2.63
CA ARG A 55 5.91 -20.23 4.09
C ARG A 55 4.55 -20.09 4.78
N VAL A 56 3.49 -20.47 4.08
CA VAL A 56 2.12 -20.42 4.60
C VAL A 56 1.95 -21.31 5.84
N ALA A 57 2.63 -22.45 5.92
CA ALA A 57 2.54 -23.34 7.08
C ALA A 57 3.04 -22.67 8.37
N GLU A 58 4.18 -21.95 8.30
CA GLU A 58 4.73 -21.20 9.43
C GLU A 58 3.79 -20.08 9.89
N LEU A 59 3.17 -19.38 8.93
CA LEU A 59 2.15 -18.37 9.25
C LEU A 59 0.92 -18.99 9.91
N GLN A 60 0.50 -20.19 9.49
CA GLN A 60 -0.64 -20.90 10.09
C GLN A 60 -0.33 -21.35 11.53
N CYS A 61 0.90 -21.76 11.82
CA CYS A 61 1.34 -22.12 13.18
C CYS A 61 1.28 -20.94 14.16
N GLN A 62 1.31 -19.70 13.68
CA GLN A 62 1.17 -18.50 14.50
C GLN A 62 -0.29 -18.15 14.85
N LEU A 63 -1.26 -19.02 14.48
CA LEU A 63 -2.68 -18.90 14.80
C LEU A 63 -3.28 -17.53 14.37
N PRO A 64 -3.37 -17.28 13.05
CA PRO A 64 -3.89 -16.03 12.51
C PRO A 64 -5.34 -15.77 12.94
N ALA A 65 -5.60 -14.56 13.41
CA ALA A 65 -6.93 -14.05 13.76
C ALA A 65 -6.95 -12.52 13.58
N PRO A 66 -8.10 -11.89 13.28
CA PRO A 66 -8.21 -10.43 13.22
C PRO A 66 -7.59 -9.75 14.46
N GLY A 67 -6.86 -8.65 14.22
CA GLY A 67 -6.14 -7.93 15.28
C GLY A 67 -4.75 -8.47 15.60
N LYS A 68 -4.29 -9.56 14.96
CA LYS A 68 -2.93 -10.08 15.13
C LYS A 68 -1.96 -9.59 14.06
N ALA A 69 -0.67 -9.48 14.42
CA ALA A 69 0.42 -9.37 13.47
C ALA A 69 1.29 -10.63 13.51
N LEU A 70 1.52 -11.25 12.36
CA LEU A 70 2.42 -12.41 12.23
C LEU A 70 3.79 -11.93 11.74
N LYS A 71 4.84 -12.67 12.06
CA LYS A 71 6.21 -12.35 11.62
C LYS A 71 6.91 -13.54 10.98
N LEU A 72 7.70 -13.27 9.94
CA LEU A 72 8.66 -14.22 9.36
C LEU A 72 10.00 -13.51 9.17
N GLN A 73 11.10 -14.19 9.52
CA GLN A 73 12.44 -13.72 9.20
C GLN A 73 12.79 -14.09 7.76
N ASP A 74 13.25 -13.15 6.95
CA ASP A 74 13.59 -13.30 5.53
C ASP A 74 14.99 -12.72 5.28
N ALA A 75 16.02 -13.56 5.37
CA ALA A 75 17.42 -13.13 5.34
C ALA A 75 17.71 -12.04 6.40
N SER A 76 18.08 -10.83 5.97
CA SER A 76 18.40 -9.69 6.82
C SER A 76 17.21 -8.83 7.22
N ARG A 77 15.99 -9.17 6.78
CA ARG A 77 14.77 -8.39 7.08
C ARG A 77 13.68 -9.26 7.69
N TYR A 78 12.61 -8.59 8.11
CA TYR A 78 11.39 -9.22 8.56
C TYR A 78 10.23 -8.93 7.60
N LEU A 79 9.33 -9.91 7.51
CA LEU A 79 8.06 -9.81 6.80
C LEU A 79 6.94 -9.88 7.84
N PHE A 80 6.12 -8.85 7.89
CA PHE A 80 5.02 -8.72 8.82
C PHE A 80 3.68 -8.85 8.09
N TYR A 81 2.76 -9.61 8.68
CA TYR A 81 1.47 -9.91 8.10
C TYR A 81 0.38 -9.49 9.09
N LEU A 82 -0.26 -8.36 8.83
CA LEU A 82 -1.34 -7.83 9.66
C LEU A 82 -2.64 -8.56 9.29
N VAL A 83 -3.16 -9.35 10.22
CA VAL A 83 -4.42 -10.06 10.02
C VAL A 83 -5.56 -9.12 10.40
N THR A 84 -6.29 -8.61 9.42
CA THR A 84 -7.31 -7.57 9.64
C THR A 84 -8.74 -8.07 9.45
N LYS A 85 -8.92 -9.33 9.10
CA LYS A 85 -10.23 -9.95 8.83
C LYS A 85 -10.13 -11.46 8.77
N ASP A 86 -11.24 -12.17 8.95
CA ASP A 86 -11.25 -13.63 8.89
C ASP A 86 -11.08 -14.14 7.46
N THR A 87 -11.93 -13.67 6.55
CA THR A 87 -11.93 -14.12 5.17
C THR A 87 -11.76 -12.97 4.17
N VAL A 88 -11.54 -13.30 2.90
CA VAL A 88 -11.45 -12.31 1.84
C VAL A 88 -12.75 -11.52 1.60
N ARG A 89 -13.90 -12.08 1.98
CA ARG A 89 -15.23 -11.49 1.76
C ARG A 89 -15.57 -10.45 2.83
N ASP A 90 -14.97 -10.58 4.00
CA ASP A 90 -15.19 -9.70 5.13
C ASP A 90 -14.51 -8.35 4.90
N GLN A 91 -14.98 -7.37 5.65
CA GLN A 91 -14.46 -6.02 5.67
C GLN A 91 -13.69 -5.82 6.98
N PRO A 92 -12.45 -5.30 6.93
CA PRO A 92 -11.70 -5.01 8.13
C PRO A 92 -12.33 -3.84 8.89
N THR A 93 -12.29 -3.89 10.22
CA THR A 93 -12.66 -2.74 11.05
C THR A 93 -11.44 -1.90 11.41
N TYR A 94 -11.66 -0.66 11.85
CA TYR A 94 -10.56 0.16 12.40
C TYR A 94 -9.93 -0.49 13.63
N GLN A 95 -10.71 -1.18 14.45
CA GLN A 95 -10.22 -1.86 15.65
C GLN A 95 -9.24 -2.98 15.27
N ASP A 96 -9.61 -3.85 14.32
CA ASP A 96 -8.73 -4.94 13.88
C ASP A 96 -7.41 -4.42 13.30
N VAL A 97 -7.46 -3.29 12.57
CA VAL A 97 -6.26 -2.65 12.02
C VAL A 97 -5.41 -2.05 13.13
N TRP A 98 -6.02 -1.38 14.10
CA TRP A 98 -5.33 -0.77 15.24
C TRP A 98 -4.61 -1.82 16.09
N ASP A 99 -5.30 -2.90 16.46
CA ASP A 99 -4.74 -3.97 17.29
C ASP A 99 -3.58 -4.68 16.57
N ALA A 100 -3.73 -4.92 15.26
CA ALA A 100 -2.65 -5.47 14.46
C ALA A 100 -1.45 -4.52 14.33
N LEU A 101 -1.67 -3.19 14.29
CA LEU A 101 -0.60 -2.20 14.26
C LEU A 101 0.14 -2.09 15.60
N ILE A 102 -0.55 -2.24 16.74
CA ILE A 102 0.09 -2.30 18.06
C ILE A 102 1.03 -3.51 18.13
N GLN A 103 0.55 -4.71 17.77
CA GLN A 103 1.41 -5.90 17.74
C GLN A 103 2.53 -5.78 16.70
N LEU A 104 2.29 -5.09 15.58
CA LEU A 104 3.34 -4.80 14.61
C LEU A 104 4.46 -3.96 15.24
N ARG A 105 4.12 -2.92 16.01
CA ARG A 105 5.11 -2.08 16.71
C ARG A 105 5.96 -2.93 17.64
N GLU A 106 5.35 -3.78 18.46
CA GLU A 106 6.08 -4.69 19.36
C GLU A 106 7.09 -5.54 18.59
N HIS A 107 6.64 -6.21 17.53
CA HIS A 107 7.52 -7.03 16.70
C HIS A 107 8.63 -6.25 16.00
N VAL A 108 8.36 -5.02 15.55
CA VAL A 108 9.35 -4.14 14.91
C VAL A 108 10.43 -3.74 15.90
N LEU A 109 10.05 -3.37 17.12
CA LEU A 109 10.99 -2.96 18.17
C LEU A 109 11.82 -4.14 18.70
N GLU A 110 11.18 -5.30 18.95
CA GLU A 110 11.89 -6.53 19.36
C GLU A 110 12.93 -6.99 18.34
N SER A 111 12.69 -6.68 17.07
CA SER A 111 13.53 -7.14 15.95
C SER A 111 14.55 -6.10 15.50
N ASP A 112 14.67 -4.97 16.21
CA ASP A 112 15.55 -3.84 15.89
C ASP A 112 15.40 -3.32 14.44
N VAL A 113 14.15 -3.30 13.96
CA VAL A 113 13.84 -2.86 12.59
C VAL A 113 13.75 -1.35 12.54
N GLN A 114 14.68 -0.72 11.82
CA GLN A 114 14.68 0.74 11.64
C GLN A 114 13.89 1.23 10.42
N LYS A 115 13.82 0.42 9.36
CA LYS A 115 13.13 0.76 8.11
C LYS A 115 11.98 -0.20 7.84
N LEU A 116 10.77 0.31 7.93
CA LEU A 116 9.54 -0.43 7.66
C LEU A 116 8.88 0.11 6.40
N ALA A 117 8.48 -0.76 5.49
CA ALA A 117 7.68 -0.39 4.34
C ALA A 117 6.31 -1.03 4.39
N ILE A 118 5.26 -0.23 4.16
CA ILE A 118 3.87 -0.67 4.15
C ILE A 118 3.19 -0.23 2.84
N PRO A 119 2.24 -0.99 2.29
CA PRO A 119 1.44 -0.49 1.18
C PRO A 119 0.45 0.55 1.70
N LYS A 120 0.02 1.43 0.82
CA LYS A 120 -1.19 2.21 1.07
C LYS A 120 -2.38 1.25 1.26
N LEU A 121 -3.00 1.27 2.44
CA LEU A 121 -4.14 0.43 2.77
C LEU A 121 -5.41 1.05 2.21
N GLU A 122 -5.80 0.59 1.01
CA GLU A 122 -7.03 1.03 0.35
C GLU A 122 -8.14 -0.01 0.60
N CYS A 123 -9.10 0.36 1.45
CA CYS A 123 -10.31 -0.39 1.72
C CYS A 123 -11.52 0.51 1.51
N SER A 124 -12.62 0.00 0.96
CA SER A 124 -13.81 0.81 0.68
C SER A 124 -14.48 1.41 1.92
N GLN A 125 -14.27 0.81 3.09
CA GLN A 125 -14.89 1.24 4.36
C GLN A 125 -13.94 2.00 5.29
N LEU A 126 -12.63 1.98 5.01
CA LEU A 126 -11.63 2.61 5.87
C LEU A 126 -10.94 3.74 5.10
N ASP A 127 -10.87 4.91 5.72
CA ASP A 127 -10.16 6.04 5.17
C ASP A 127 -8.66 5.86 5.46
N TRP A 128 -7.86 5.82 4.39
CA TRP A 128 -6.41 5.78 4.48
C TRP A 128 -5.86 6.89 5.37
N ARG A 129 -6.44 8.09 5.39
CA ARG A 129 -5.99 9.20 6.22
C ARG A 129 -6.10 8.87 7.71
N VAL A 130 -7.16 8.15 8.09
CA VAL A 130 -7.35 7.71 9.48
C VAL A 130 -6.33 6.62 9.81
N ILE A 131 -6.15 5.63 8.93
CA ILE A 131 -5.14 4.58 9.12
C ILE A 131 -3.73 5.16 9.20
N ARG A 132 -3.39 6.11 8.32
CA ARG A 132 -2.09 6.79 8.32
C ARG A 132 -1.86 7.51 9.65
N ASN A 133 -2.87 8.22 10.16
CA ASN A 133 -2.77 8.82 11.50
C ASN A 133 -2.53 7.75 12.56
N MET A 134 -3.20 6.59 12.49
CA MET A 134 -2.96 5.51 13.45
C MET A 134 -1.52 5.01 13.43
N VAL A 135 -0.96 4.80 12.23
CA VAL A 135 0.45 4.43 12.06
C VAL A 135 1.36 5.50 12.65
N GLU A 136 1.08 6.78 12.38
CA GLU A 136 1.87 7.88 12.91
C GLU A 136 1.81 7.94 14.45
N GLU A 137 0.63 7.81 15.05
CA GLU A 137 0.48 7.80 16.52
C GLU A 137 1.21 6.62 17.17
N ILE A 138 1.16 5.44 16.56
CA ILE A 138 1.77 4.22 17.11
C ILE A 138 3.29 4.28 17.05
N PHE A 139 3.86 4.90 16.02
CA PHE A 139 5.31 4.94 15.78
C PHE A 139 5.96 6.30 16.12
N GLN A 140 5.22 7.30 16.61
CA GLN A 140 5.74 8.65 16.87
C GLN A 140 6.94 8.70 17.83
N ASP A 141 6.95 7.85 18.86
CA ASP A 141 8.00 7.81 19.87
C ASP A 141 9.10 6.78 19.53
N THR A 142 9.29 6.49 18.25
CA THR A 142 10.26 5.49 17.78
C THR A 142 11.14 6.08 16.69
N GLU A 143 12.34 5.52 16.53
CA GLU A 143 13.26 5.89 15.44
C GLU A 143 12.92 5.20 14.11
N VAL A 144 11.81 4.46 14.06
CA VAL A 144 11.40 3.68 12.90
C VAL A 144 10.91 4.60 11.79
N GLN A 145 11.53 4.50 10.62
CA GLN A 145 11.09 5.18 9.41
C GLN A 145 10.07 4.32 8.67
N VAL A 146 8.85 4.84 8.50
CA VAL A 146 7.77 4.12 7.81
C VAL A 146 7.57 4.66 6.40
N LEU A 147 7.99 3.87 5.40
CA LEU A 147 7.77 4.16 4.00
C LEU A 147 6.41 3.59 3.54
N VAL A 148 5.50 4.47 3.16
CA VAL A 148 4.23 4.11 2.53
C VAL A 148 4.43 4.01 1.03
N CYS A 149 4.37 2.78 0.52
CA CYS A 149 4.44 2.49 -0.90
C CYS A 149 3.08 2.70 -1.57
N CYS A 150 2.96 3.79 -2.31
CA CYS A 150 1.84 4.08 -3.20
C CYS A 150 2.09 3.37 -4.52
N ASN A 151 1.87 2.06 -4.57
CA ASN A 151 2.28 1.26 -5.71
C ASN A 151 1.66 1.81 -7.02
N PRO A 152 2.45 2.29 -7.99
CA PRO A 152 1.92 2.89 -9.23
C PRO A 152 1.23 1.86 -10.14
N HIS A 153 1.40 0.57 -9.86
CA HIS A 153 0.66 -0.52 -10.45
C HIS A 153 -0.25 -1.15 -9.40
N SER A 154 -1.46 -0.62 -9.27
CA SER A 154 -2.47 -1.19 -8.39
C SER A 154 -2.59 -2.70 -8.64
N TYR A 155 -2.42 -3.49 -7.58
CA TYR A 155 -2.80 -4.91 -7.55
C TYR A 155 -4.33 -5.12 -7.71
N TRP A 156 -5.05 -4.02 -7.99
CA TRP A 156 -6.46 -3.88 -8.35
C TRP A 156 -6.69 -3.45 -9.81
N CYS A 157 -5.66 -3.03 -10.53
CA CYS A 157 -5.65 -3.04 -11.98
C CYS A 157 -4.71 -4.17 -12.38
N GLY A 158 -5.21 -5.40 -12.36
CA GLY A 158 -4.56 -6.47 -13.14
C GLY A 158 -4.28 -5.86 -14.50
N LYS A 159 -2.98 -5.76 -14.88
CA LYS A 159 -2.55 -5.06 -16.09
C LYS A 159 -3.54 -5.45 -17.17
N LYS A 160 -4.38 -4.51 -17.60
CA LYS A 160 -5.37 -4.81 -18.63
C LYS A 160 -4.50 -4.99 -19.87
N THR A 161 -4.18 -6.23 -20.20
CA THR A 161 -3.30 -6.58 -21.33
C THR A 161 -4.09 -6.71 -22.62
N VAL A 162 -5.41 -6.87 -22.51
CA VAL A 162 -6.33 -6.99 -23.64
C VAL A 162 -6.97 -5.63 -23.92
N PRO A 163 -6.77 -5.03 -25.12
CA PRO A 163 -7.42 -3.80 -25.54
C PRO A 163 -8.94 -3.91 -25.50
N CYS A 164 -9.62 -2.85 -25.06
CA CYS A 164 -11.07 -2.80 -25.09
C CYS A 164 -11.57 -2.55 -26.52
N HIS A 165 -12.15 -3.57 -27.14
CA HIS A 165 -12.77 -3.43 -28.46
C HIS A 165 -13.84 -2.31 -28.49
N PHE A 166 -14.70 -2.24 -27.47
CA PHE A 166 -15.73 -1.19 -27.38
C PHE A 166 -15.16 0.21 -27.23
N TYR A 167 -13.96 0.35 -26.66
CA TYR A 167 -13.31 1.66 -26.57
C TYR A 167 -12.74 2.07 -27.93
N THR A 168 -12.10 1.14 -28.65
CA THR A 168 -11.61 1.40 -30.00
C THR A 168 -12.73 1.76 -30.97
N THR A 169 -13.95 1.24 -30.75
CA THR A 169 -15.13 1.58 -31.55
C THR A 169 -15.94 2.76 -31.00
N GLY A 170 -15.47 3.44 -29.95
CA GLY A 170 -16.13 4.62 -29.37
C GLY A 170 -17.42 4.36 -28.58
N SER A 171 -17.75 3.11 -28.26
CA SER A 171 -19.01 2.71 -27.59
C SER A 171 -18.85 2.31 -26.13
N CYS A 172 -17.63 2.36 -25.58
CA CYS A 172 -17.37 1.97 -24.19
C CYS A 172 -17.86 3.02 -23.18
N LYS A 173 -18.95 2.70 -22.47
CA LYS A 173 -19.50 3.55 -21.39
C LYS A 173 -18.83 3.36 -20.02
N ARG A 174 -17.86 2.44 -19.92
CA ARG A 174 -17.25 2.03 -18.63
C ARG A 174 -16.00 2.84 -18.22
N GLY A 175 -15.45 3.68 -19.10
CA GLY A 175 -14.32 4.56 -18.74
C GLY A 175 -13.16 3.85 -18.02
N SER A 176 -12.64 4.45 -16.94
CA SER A 176 -11.55 3.90 -16.13
C SER A 176 -11.92 2.61 -15.37
N SER A 177 -13.21 2.34 -15.14
CA SER A 177 -13.72 1.11 -14.52
C SER A 177 -13.92 -0.05 -15.51
N CYS A 178 -13.62 0.13 -16.80
CA CYS A 178 -13.70 -0.94 -17.80
C CYS A 178 -12.73 -2.09 -17.48
N ARG A 179 -13.14 -3.36 -17.65
CA ARG A 179 -12.27 -4.53 -17.42
C ARG A 179 -11.10 -4.64 -18.41
N TYR A 180 -11.19 -3.98 -19.56
CA TYR A 180 -10.23 -4.04 -20.67
C TYR A 180 -9.40 -2.73 -20.80
N GLN A 181 -8.26 -2.79 -21.49
CA GLN A 181 -7.31 -1.68 -21.57
C GLN A 181 -7.86 -0.55 -22.43
N HIS A 182 -7.79 0.68 -21.92
CA HIS A 182 -7.96 1.91 -22.69
C HIS A 182 -6.61 2.65 -22.69
N PRO A 183 -6.19 3.30 -23.79
CA PRO A 183 -5.10 4.27 -23.76
C PRO A 183 -5.43 5.39 -22.77
N VAL A 184 -4.47 5.72 -21.90
CA VAL A 184 -4.59 6.86 -20.99
C VAL A 184 -4.35 8.11 -21.82
N PRO A 185 -5.25 9.11 -21.84
CA PRO A 185 -4.93 10.39 -22.43
C PRO A 185 -3.74 10.96 -21.66
N VAL A 186 -2.60 11.09 -22.34
CA VAL A 186 -1.45 11.80 -21.79
C VAL A 186 -1.89 13.26 -21.64
N LEU A 187 -2.27 13.66 -20.44
CA LEU A 187 -2.33 15.08 -20.11
C LEU A 187 -0.89 15.60 -20.12
N THR A 188 -0.48 16.10 -21.28
CA THR A 188 0.77 16.83 -21.48
C THR A 188 0.82 17.99 -20.49
N ARG A 189 1.78 17.95 -19.56
CA ARG A 189 2.12 19.07 -18.68
C ARG A 189 3.48 19.63 -19.11
N PHE A 190 3.41 20.90 -19.52
CA PHE A 190 4.47 21.94 -19.58
C PHE A 190 5.62 21.83 -20.58
N GLN A 191 5.74 22.89 -21.39
CA GLN A 191 6.93 23.71 -21.73
C GLN A 191 6.44 24.78 -22.74
N GLU A 192 6.75 26.09 -22.70
CA GLU A 192 7.89 26.87 -22.21
C GLU A 192 7.52 28.38 -22.05
N GLU A 193 8.24 29.05 -21.14
CA GLU A 193 8.35 30.51 -21.02
C GLU A 193 9.01 31.12 -22.29
N PRO A 194 8.53 32.26 -22.83
CA PRO A 194 9.20 32.90 -23.95
C PRO A 194 10.41 33.75 -23.50
N SER A 195 11.53 33.50 -24.18
CA SER A 195 12.84 34.11 -24.01
C SER A 195 12.89 35.64 -24.20
N PHE A 196 13.64 36.26 -23.30
CA PHE A 196 14.22 37.59 -23.36
C PHE A 196 14.82 37.92 -24.74
N LYS A 197 14.50 39.10 -25.30
CA LYS A 197 15.10 39.63 -26.54
C LYS A 197 16.11 40.73 -26.20
N GLU A 198 17.35 40.56 -26.65
CA GLU A 198 18.34 41.63 -26.76
C GLU A 198 18.77 41.81 -28.22
N GLY A 199 18.55 43.02 -28.75
CA GLY A 199 19.57 43.78 -29.47
C GLY A 199 19.82 43.57 -30.97
N ALA A 200 19.41 44.60 -31.73
CA ALA A 200 20.09 45.22 -32.89
C ALA A 200 20.21 44.46 -34.23
N MET A 201 19.64 45.05 -35.29
CA MET A 201 20.29 46.04 -36.16
C MET A 201 19.24 46.93 -36.83
#